data_AF-A0A0S7ZL61-F1
#
_entry.id   AF-A0A0S7ZL61-F1
#
_cell.length_a   1.000
_cell.length_b   1.000
_cell.length_c   1.000
_cell.angle_alpha   90.00
_cell.angle_beta   90.00
_cell.angle_gamma   90.00
#
_symmetry.space_group_name_H-M   'P 1'
#
loop_
_entity.id
_entity.type
_entity.pdbx_description
1 polymer ?
#
loop_
_entity_poly.entity_id
_entity_poly.type
_entity_poly.pdbx_seq_one_letter_code
_entity_poly.pdbx_strand_id
1 'polypeptide(L)'
;MKKFMLLHFGFKKPTPEIMEAWGKWFESIADKQVDQGGFSGGREISKSGTKDLPWGMESITGYNIIEAEDLDAAEQMAQDNPYIASIRVYEIRSM
;
A
#
# COMPACT_ATOMS: atom_id res chain seq x y z
N MET A 1 -1.38 -9.11 -18.21
CA MET A 1 -1.00 -8.17 -17.14
C MET A 1 -0.38 -8.95 -16.00
N LYS A 2 0.66 -8.39 -15.39
CA LYS A 2 1.24 -8.92 -14.16
C LYS A 2 0.57 -8.28 -12.95
N LYS A 3 0.67 -8.91 -11.79
CA LYS A 3 0.12 -8.38 -10.54
C LYS A 3 1.22 -7.79 -9.68
N PHE A 4 0.96 -6.62 -9.10
CA PHE A 4 1.89 -5.91 -8.24
C PHE A 4 1.24 -5.58 -6.91
N MET A 5 1.97 -5.81 -5.83
CA MET A 5 1.62 -5.41 -4.48
C MET A 5 2.18 -4.02 -4.20
N LEU A 6 1.30 -3.11 -3.82
CA LEU A 6 1.61 -1.80 -3.28
C LEU A 6 1.38 -1.83 -1.77
N LEU A 7 2.43 -1.71 -0.97
CA LEU A 7 2.34 -1.64 0.49
C LEU A 7 2.48 -0.20 0.97
N HIS A 8 1.49 0.26 1.72
CA HIS A 8 1.44 1.60 2.28
C HIS A 8 2.24 1.65 3.58
N PHE A 9 3.22 2.56 3.65
CA PHE A 9 4.12 2.68 4.78
C PHE A 9 4.03 4.06 5.42
N GLY A 10 3.94 4.07 6.74
CA GLY A 10 3.78 5.24 7.57
C GLY A 10 2.32 5.57 7.86
N PHE A 11 2.08 6.08 9.06
CA PHE A 11 0.78 6.51 9.54
C PHE A 11 0.85 7.91 10.14
N LYS A 12 -0.13 8.73 9.74
CA LYS A 12 -0.55 9.94 10.43
C LYS A 12 -2.07 9.90 10.50
N LYS A 13 -2.66 10.50 11.54
CA LYS A 13 -4.12 10.64 11.61
C LYS A 13 -4.60 11.38 10.35
N PRO A 14 -5.48 10.79 9.53
CA PRO A 14 -5.92 11.42 8.28
C PRO A 14 -6.59 12.77 8.52
N THR A 15 -6.24 13.77 7.71
CA THR A 15 -6.99 15.03 7.55
C THR A 15 -7.96 14.89 6.37
N PRO A 16 -8.96 15.78 6.23
CA PRO A 16 -9.82 15.78 5.05
C PRO A 16 -9.04 15.88 3.73
N GLU A 17 -7.96 16.68 3.66
CA GLU A 17 -7.16 16.78 2.42
C GLU A 17 -6.44 15.47 2.10
N ILE A 18 -5.92 14.77 3.11
CA ILE A 18 -5.31 13.45 2.93
C ILE A 18 -6.37 12.49 2.38
N MET A 19 -7.55 12.42 3.00
CA MET A 19 -8.63 11.53 2.56
C MET A 19 -9.09 11.84 1.14
N GLU A 20 -9.15 13.11 0.74
CA GLU A 20 -9.51 13.52 -0.63
C GLU A 20 -8.43 13.08 -1.64
N ALA A 21 -7.15 13.28 -1.34
CA ALA A 21 -6.06 12.84 -2.20
C ALA A 21 -6.08 11.32 -2.38
N TRP A 22 -6.35 10.56 -1.31
CA TRP A 22 -6.51 9.11 -1.37
C TRP A 22 -7.70 8.71 -2.25
N GLY A 23 -8.85 9.39 -2.12
CA GLY A 23 -10.01 9.16 -2.96
C GLY A 23 -9.70 9.32 -4.45
N LYS A 24 -9.04 10.43 -4.83
CA LYS A 24 -8.61 10.70 -6.21
C LYS A 24 -7.66 9.64 -6.75
N TRP A 25 -6.73 9.18 -5.92
CA TRP A 25 -5.81 8.12 -6.34
C TRP A 25 -6.52 6.78 -6.52
N PHE A 26 -7.44 6.39 -5.63
CA PHE A 26 -8.23 5.17 -5.83
C PHE A 26 -9.06 5.21 -7.11
N GLU A 27 -9.62 6.38 -7.45
CA GLU A 27 -10.31 6.58 -8.73
C GLU A 27 -9.39 6.42 -9.93
N SER A 28 -8.14 6.92 -9.86
CA SER A 28 -7.20 6.87 -10.98
C SER A 28 -6.65 5.46 -11.28
N ILE A 29 -6.66 4.56 -10.30
CA ILE A 29 -6.22 3.17 -10.45
C ILE A 29 -7.37 2.15 -10.50
N ALA A 30 -8.62 2.60 -10.46
CA ALA A 30 -9.80 1.73 -10.28
C ALA A 30 -9.94 0.64 -11.36
N ASP A 31 -9.54 0.93 -12.59
CA ASP A 31 -9.57 -0.01 -13.73
C ASP A 31 -8.48 -1.10 -13.65
N LYS A 32 -7.45 -0.88 -12.85
CA LYS A 32 -6.30 -1.78 -12.66
C LYS A 32 -6.32 -2.47 -11.30
N GLN A 33 -7.26 -2.11 -10.44
CA GLN A 33 -7.35 -2.57 -9.07
C GLN A 33 -7.86 -4.03 -9.01
N VAL A 34 -7.08 -4.92 -8.39
CA VAL A 34 -7.43 -6.34 -8.18
C VAL A 34 -8.01 -6.56 -6.79
N ASP A 35 -7.33 -6.06 -5.74
CA ASP A 35 -7.75 -6.22 -4.34
C ASP A 35 -7.09 -5.17 -3.43
N GLN A 36 -7.78 -4.72 -2.39
CA GLN A 36 -7.24 -3.71 -1.47
C GLN A 36 -7.73 -3.88 -0.04
N GLY A 37 -6.95 -3.38 0.91
CA GLY A 37 -7.35 -3.37 2.31
C GLY A 37 -6.52 -2.44 3.18
N GLY A 38 -7.20 -1.72 4.07
CA GLY A 38 -6.58 -1.05 5.21
C GLY A 38 -6.47 -1.99 6.40
N PHE A 39 -5.39 -1.87 7.16
CA PHE A 39 -5.19 -2.69 8.36
C PHE A 39 -5.77 -2.00 9.60
N SER A 40 -6.19 -2.80 10.59
CA SER A 40 -6.69 -2.30 11.88
C SER A 40 -5.68 -2.44 13.03
N GLY A 41 -4.63 -3.23 12.81
CA GLY A 41 -3.51 -3.45 13.72
C GLY A 41 -2.67 -4.64 13.24
N GLY A 42 -1.57 -4.92 13.93
CA GLY A 42 -0.70 -6.03 13.53
C GLY A 42 0.17 -6.53 14.68
N ARG A 43 0.69 -7.74 14.51
CA ARG A 43 1.73 -8.33 15.35
C ARG A 43 2.84 -8.87 14.46
N GLU A 44 4.08 -8.69 14.89
CA GLU A 44 5.23 -9.36 14.28
C GLU A 44 5.56 -10.60 15.11
N ILE A 45 5.67 -11.74 14.44
CA ILE A 45 6.10 -13.01 15.02
C ILE A 45 7.53 -13.28 14.55
N SER A 46 8.43 -13.53 15.48
CA SER A 46 9.84 -13.84 15.20
C SER A 46 10.37 -14.91 16.14
N LYS A 47 11.63 -15.32 15.95
CA LYS A 47 12.31 -16.27 16.86
C LYS A 47 12.44 -15.74 18.29
N SER A 48 12.43 -14.42 18.50
CA SER A 48 12.51 -13.80 19.83
C SER A 48 11.14 -13.60 20.49
N GLY A 49 10.05 -14.00 19.82
CA GLY A 49 8.69 -13.90 20.33
C GLY A 49 7.78 -13.06 19.44
N THR A 50 6.66 -12.64 20.01
CA THR A 50 5.64 -11.81 19.34
C THR A 50 5.65 -10.41 19.92
N LYS A 51 5.63 -9.39 19.04
CA LYS A 51 5.50 -7.98 19.44
C LYS A 51 4.32 -7.32 18.71
N ASP A 52 3.67 -6.37 19.38
CA ASP A 52 2.65 -5.54 18.75
C ASP A 52 3.29 -4.56 17.76
N LEU A 53 2.64 -4.35 16.61
CA LEU A 53 3.03 -3.35 15.64
C LEU A 53 2.22 -2.07 15.89
N PRO A 54 2.85 -0.99 16.37
CA PRO A 54 2.14 0.26 16.62
C PRO A 54 1.77 0.95 15.31
N TRP A 55 0.96 2.01 15.41
CA TRP A 55 0.71 2.97 14.34
C TRP A 55 1.73 4.11 14.41
N GLY A 56 2.51 4.32 13.36
CA GLY A 56 3.53 5.36 13.28
C GLY A 56 4.20 5.40 11.90
N MET A 57 5.28 6.17 11.79
CA MET A 57 5.99 6.38 10.52
C MET A 57 6.66 5.11 9.97
N GLU A 58 6.82 4.07 10.79
CA GLU A 58 7.42 2.80 10.42
C GLU A 58 6.41 1.65 10.26
N SER A 59 5.11 1.97 10.21
CA SER A 59 4.04 0.97 10.16
C SER A 59 3.62 0.66 8.73
N ILE A 60 3.31 -0.59 8.43
CA ILE A 60 2.55 -0.95 7.23
C ILE A 60 1.06 -0.76 7.56
N THR A 61 0.37 0.03 6.75
CA THR A 61 -0.99 0.51 7.06
C THR A 61 -2.08 -0.05 6.18
N GLY A 62 -1.70 -0.66 5.06
CA GLY A 62 -2.61 -1.32 4.13
C GLY A 62 -1.89 -1.73 2.85
N TYR A 63 -2.69 -2.16 1.89
CA TYR A 63 -2.20 -2.60 0.59
C TYR A 63 -3.19 -2.36 -0.55
N ASN A 64 -2.64 -2.34 -1.76
CA ASN A 64 -3.37 -2.52 -3.01
C ASN A 64 -2.64 -3.59 -3.85
N ILE A 65 -3.39 -4.48 -4.50
CA ILE A 65 -2.91 -5.31 -5.60
C ILE A 65 -3.44 -4.70 -6.89
N ILE A 66 -2.55 -4.37 -7.82
CA ILE A 66 -2.89 -3.80 -9.12
C ILE A 66 -2.37 -4.65 -10.28
N GLU A 67 -2.96 -4.48 -11.45
CA GLU A 67 -2.46 -5.02 -12.71
C GLU A 67 -1.67 -3.96 -13.50
N ALA A 68 -0.45 -4.31 -13.93
CA ALA A 68 0.38 -3.49 -14.79
C ALA A 68 1.15 -4.36 -15.82
N GLU A 69 1.75 -3.73 -16.82
CA GLU A 69 2.53 -4.43 -17.86
C GLU A 69 3.83 -5.01 -17.29
N ASP A 70 4.54 -4.19 -16.51
CA ASP A 70 5.80 -4.50 -15.87
C ASP A 70 6.00 -3.68 -14.57
N LEU A 71 7.17 -3.81 -13.94
CA LEU A 71 7.48 -3.15 -12.67
C LEU A 71 7.58 -1.63 -12.83
N ASP A 72 8.09 -1.14 -13.97
CA ASP A 72 8.25 0.30 -14.22
C ASP A 72 6.88 0.97 -14.35
N ALA A 73 5.93 0.33 -15.05
CA ALA A 73 4.54 0.78 -15.13
C ALA A 73 3.85 0.78 -13.76
N ALA A 74 4.10 -0.23 -12.93
CA ALA A 74 3.56 -0.28 -11.57
C ALA A 74 4.18 0.79 -10.66
N GLU A 75 5.48 1.07 -10.80
CA GLU A 75 6.16 2.15 -10.10
C GLU A 75 5.54 3.50 -10.45
N GLN A 76 5.33 3.77 -11.74
CA GLN A 76 4.74 5.03 -12.20
C GLN A 76 3.35 5.27 -11.55
N MET A 77 2.50 4.25 -11.46
CA MET A 77 1.20 4.35 -10.78
C MET A 77 1.34 4.56 -9.27
N ALA A 78 2.38 4.00 -8.66
CA ALA A 78 2.66 4.15 -7.23
C ALA A 78 3.19 5.55 -6.88
N GLN A 79 3.89 6.22 -7.79
CA GLN A 79 4.42 7.58 -7.58
C GLN A 79 3.32 8.63 -7.36
N ASP A 80 2.13 8.41 -7.94
CA ASP A 80 0.97 9.28 -7.74
C ASP A 80 0.20 9.01 -6.44
N ASN A 81 0.59 7.97 -5.67
CA ASN A 81 -0.07 7.63 -4.41
C ASN A 81 0.24 8.66 -3.31
N PRO A 82 -0.77 9.12 -2.54
CA PRO A 82 -0.57 10.03 -1.41
C PRO A 82 -0.07 9.31 -0.14
N TYR A 83 1.03 8.56 -0.28
CA TYR A 83 1.64 7.83 0.82
C TYR A 83 2.15 8.77 1.92
N ILE A 84 2.22 8.26 3.16
CA ILE A 84 2.62 9.06 4.32
C ILE A 84 4.14 9.10 4.50
N ALA A 85 4.80 7.94 4.50
CA ALA A 85 6.25 7.82 4.58
C ALA A 85 6.83 7.27 3.28
N SER A 86 6.27 6.17 2.78
CA SER A 86 6.60 5.61 1.47
C SER A 86 5.52 4.64 1.00
N ILE A 87 5.61 4.26 -0.28
CA ILE A 87 4.90 3.13 -0.86
C ILE A 87 5.95 2.13 -1.37
N ARG A 88 5.68 0.83 -1.22
CA ARG A 88 6.61 -0.23 -1.68
C ARG A 88 5.93 -1.07 -2.75
N VAL A 89 6.61 -1.25 -3.88
CA VAL A 89 6.10 -1.99 -5.04
C VAL A 89 6.81 -3.34 -5.14
N TYR A 90 6.03 -4.43 -5.28
CA TYR A 90 6.57 -5.77 -5.47
C TYR A 90 5.81 -6.50 -6.57
N GLU A 91 6.52 -7.12 -7.52
CA GLU A 91 5.92 -8.03 -8.49
C GLU A 91 5.49 -9.33 -7.79
N ILE A 92 4.22 -9.72 -7.95
CA ILE A 92 3.68 -10.98 -7.44
C ILE A 92 3.95 -12.06 -8.48
N ARG A 93 4.69 -13.10 -8.09
CA ARG A 93 4.96 -14.25 -8.96
C ARG A 93 3.65 -14.97 -9.28
N SER A 94 3.39 -15.24 -10.55
CA SER A 94 2.38 -16.19 -10.98
C SER A 94 2.81 -17.60 -10.59
N MET A 95 1.87 -18.39 -10.05
CA MET A 95 2.04 -19.84 -9.90
C MET A 95 1.85 -20.55 -11.23
#